data_AF-A0A6H0IX37-F1
#
_entry.id   AF-A0A6H0IX37-F1
#
_cell.length_a   1.000
_cell.length_b   1.000
_cell.length_c   1.000
_cell.angle_alpha   90.00
_cell.angle_beta   90.00
_cell.angle_gamma   90.00
#
_symmetry.space_group_name_H-M   'P 1'
#
loop_
_entity.id
_entity.type
_entity.pdbx_description
1 polymer ?
#
loop_
_entity_poly.entity_id
_entity_poly.type
_entity_poly.pdbx_seq_one_letter_code
_entity_poly.pdbx_strand_id
1 'polypeptide(L)' 'MNTETTKLTVRLPRRDVEFAKAYAKAHGLTVTEVIDRYLRRMRALEETAPSPELEFITGLVPAEVDAEAAHRDHLARKHR' A
#
# COMPACT_ATOMS: atom_id res chain seq x y z
N MET A 1 15.38 18.85 10.94
CA MET A 1 14.98 19.21 9.56
C MET A 1 13.61 19.84 9.65
N ASN A 2 13.40 21.07 9.17
CA ASN A 2 12.07 21.66 9.15
C ASN A 2 11.23 20.93 8.11
N THR A 3 10.28 20.12 8.57
CA THR A 3 9.29 19.50 7.69
C THR A 3 8.26 20.57 7.34
N GLU A 4 8.21 20.96 6.07
CA GLU A 4 7.18 21.87 5.57
C GLU A 4 5.81 21.19 5.70
N THR A 5 4.83 21.91 6.25
CA THR A 5 3.47 21.39 6.45
C THR A 5 2.46 22.30 5.77
N THR A 6 1.39 21.71 5.24
CA THR A 6 0.28 22.41 4.60
C THR A 6 -1.04 21.96 5.21
N LYS A 7 -1.98 22.91 5.33
CA LYS A 7 -3.33 22.62 5.86
C LYS A 7 -4.20 22.01 4.76
N LEU A 8 -4.70 20.81 5.03
CA LEU A 8 -5.71 20.14 4.23
C LEU A 8 -7.03 20.10 5.00
N THR A 9 -8.14 20.50 4.37
CA THR A 9 -9.48 20.38 4.95
C THR A 9 -10.28 19.35 4.17
N VAL A 10 -10.67 18.25 4.84
CA VAL A 10 -11.48 17.17 4.26
C VAL A 10 -12.83 17.08 4.97
N ARG A 11 -13.85 16.67 4.24
CA ARG A 11 -15.17 16.34 4.81
C ARG A 11 -15.16 14.86 5.20
N LEU A 12 -15.43 14.57 6.47
CA LEU A 12 -15.55 13.22 7.00
C LEU A 12 -16.87 13.09 7.78
N PRO A 13 -17.47 11.89 7.85
CA PRO A 13 -18.61 11.66 8.74
C PRO A 13 -18.24 12.06 10.17
N ARG A 14 -19.17 12.73 10.86
CA ARG A 14 -18.93 13.24 12.23
C ARG A 14 -18.43 12.15 13.18
N ARG A 15 -19.00 10.94 13.10
CA ARG A 15 -18.59 9.80 13.93
C ARG A 15 -17.11 9.44 13.76
N ASP A 16 -16.56 9.57 12.54
CA ASP A 16 -15.19 9.21 12.23
C ASP A 16 -14.22 10.28 12.75
N VAL A 17 -14.62 11.56 12.69
CA VAL A 17 -13.87 12.67 13.30
C VAL A 17 -13.78 12.53 14.82
N GLU A 18 -14.91 12.22 15.47
CA GLU A 18 -14.93 12.01 16.92
C GLU A 18 -14.11 10.79 17.33
N PHE A 19 -14.21 9.69 16.57
CA PHE A 19 -13.37 8.51 16.78
C PHE A 19 -11.87 8.86 16.67
N ALA A 20 -11.46 9.56 15.61
CA ALA A 20 -10.06 9.92 15.40
C ALA A 20 -9.51 10.78 16.56
N LYS A 21 -10.31 11.73 17.07
CA LYS A 21 -9.94 12.54 18.24
C LYS A 21 -9.80 11.69 19.50
N ALA A 22 -10.77 10.82 19.76
CA ALA A 22 -10.75 9.94 20.94
C ALA A 22 -9.56 8.98 20.91
N TYR A 23 -9.30 8.38 19.75
CA TYR A 23 -8.15 7.51 19.51
C TYR A 23 -6.83 8.26 19.76
N ALA A 24 -6.64 9.41 19.13
CA ALA A 24 -5.43 10.21 19.31
C ALA A 24 -5.20 10.54 20.80
N LYS A 25 -6.25 10.98 21.50
CA LYS A 25 -6.18 11.27 22.95
C LYS A 25 -5.82 10.04 23.78
N ALA A 26 -6.44 8.88 23.52
CA ALA A 26 -6.19 7.65 24.26
C ALA A 26 -4.75 7.15 24.11
N HIS A 27 -4.11 7.45 22.97
CA HIS A 27 -2.74 7.04 22.66
C HIS A 27 -1.69 8.16 22.88
N GLY A 28 -2.08 9.31 23.43
CA GLY A 28 -1.16 10.44 23.67
C GLY A 28 -0.63 11.07 22.38
N LEU A 29 -1.41 11.02 21.30
CA LEU A 29 -1.07 11.54 19.98
C LEU A 29 -2.00 12.70 19.59
N THR A 30 -1.59 13.46 18.59
CA THR A 30 -2.47 14.38 17.85
C THR A 30 -3.15 13.67 16.67
N VAL A 31 -4.28 14.20 16.21
CA VAL A 31 -4.94 13.69 14.99
C VAL A 31 -4.01 13.81 13.77
N THR A 32 -3.21 14.87 13.72
CA THR A 32 -2.19 15.07 12.67
C THR A 32 -1.18 13.94 12.64
N GLU A 33 -0.67 13.49 13.80
CA GLU A 33 0.28 12.38 13.86
C GLU A 33 -0.34 11.03 13.46
N VAL A 34 -1.60 10.80 13.83
CA VAL A 34 -2.34 9.61 13.40
C VAL A 34 -2.42 9.56 11.88
N ILE A 35 -2.78 10.69 11.25
CA ILE A 35 -2.88 10.79 9.79
C ILE A 35 -1.49 10.71 9.13
N ASP A 36 -0.46 11.39 9.66
CA ASP A 36 0.90 11.35 9.10
C ASP A 36 1.46 9.93 9.09
N ARG A 37 1.28 9.17 10.17
CA ARG A 37 1.69 7.75 10.23
C ARG A 37 0.97 6.90 9.20
N TYR A 38 -0.33 7.14 9.02
CA TYR A 38 -1.10 6.41 8.01
C TYR A 38 -0.62 6.75 6.59
N LEU A 39 -0.39 8.02 6.28
CA LEU A 39 0.11 8.46 4.97
C LEU A 39 1.53 7.95 4.69
N ARG A 40 2.41 7.89 5.70
CA ARG A 40 3.74 7.25 5.56
C ARG A 40 3.61 5.77 5.24
N ARG A 41 2.70 5.06 5.90
CA ARG A 41 2.44 3.64 5.62
C ARG A 41 1.89 3.46 4.21
N MET A 42 0.97 4.31 3.76
CA MET A 42 0.44 4.26 2.38
C MET A 42 1.55 4.46 1.34
N ARG A 43 2.40 5.47 1.51
CA ARG A 43 3.56 5.69 0.62
C ARG A 43 4.51 4.51 0.61
N ALA A 44 4.83 3.96 1.79
CA ALA A 44 5.68 2.79 1.87
C ALA A 44 5.06 1.61 1.09
N LEU A 45 3.74 1.38 1.18
CA LEU A 45 3.07 0.33 0.43
C LEU A 45 3.07 0.58 -1.10
N GLU A 46 2.97 1.83 -1.55
CA GLU A 46 3.10 2.18 -2.97
C GLU A 46 4.55 2.06 -3.48
N GLU A 47 5.53 2.42 -2.65
CA GLU A 47 6.97 2.29 -2.95
C GLU A 47 7.44 0.83 -2.89
N THR A 48 6.67 -0.05 -2.23
CA THR A 48 6.94 -1.49 -2.20
C THR A 48 6.40 -2.15 -3.47
N ALA A 49 6.89 -1.74 -4.64
CA ALA A 49 7.10 -2.76 -5.68
C ALA A 49 8.06 -3.79 -5.05
N PRO A 50 7.69 -5.08 -4.98
CA PRO A 50 8.58 -6.08 -4.41
C PRO A 50 9.96 -5.99 -5.08
N SER A 51 11.04 -6.12 -4.31
CA SER A 51 12.37 -6.10 -4.92
C SER A 51 12.45 -7.22 -5.97
N PRO A 52 13.25 -7.08 -7.04
CA PRO A 52 13.37 -8.11 -8.06
C PRO A 52 13.69 -9.50 -7.49
N GLU A 53 14.42 -9.56 -6.37
CA GLU A 53 14.71 -10.79 -5.64
C GLU A 53 13.47 -11.39 -4.98
N LEU A 54 12.60 -10.56 -4.39
CA LEU A 54 11.35 -11.01 -3.79
C LEU A 54 10.31 -11.39 -4.85
N GLU A 55 10.25 -10.70 -5.99
CA GLU A 55 9.46 -11.12 -7.16
C GLU A 55 9.88 -12.51 -7.65
N PHE A 56 11.19 -12.74 -7.78
CA PHE A 56 11.74 -14.03 -8.18
C PHE A 56 11.39 -15.16 -7.18
N ILE A 57 11.50 -14.89 -5.87
CA ILE A 57 11.22 -15.89 -4.83
C ILE A 57 9.72 -16.19 -4.72
N THR A 58 8.87 -15.17 -4.83
CA THR A 58 7.42 -15.33 -4.66
C THR A 58 6.75 -16.01 -5.85
N GLY A 59 7.42 -16.07 -7.00
CA GLY A 59 6.90 -16.75 -8.19
C GLY A 59 5.59 -16.16 -8.69
N LEU A 60 5.33 -14.89 -8.36
CA LEU A 60 4.13 -14.18 -8.78
C LEU A 60 4.21 -13.95 -10.30
N VAL A 61 3.20 -14.42 -11.01
CA VAL A 61 3.06 -14.15 -12.44
C VAL A 61 2.57 -12.70 -12.59
N PRO A 62 3.27 -11.84 -13.35
CA PRO A 62 2.84 -10.47 -13.59
C PRO A 62 1.42 -10.44 -14.19
N ALA A 63 0.63 -9.44 -13.81
CA ALA A 63 -0.78 -9.35 -14.23
C ALA A 63 -0.94 -9.16 -15.74
N GLU A 64 0.12 -8.70 -16.42
CA GLU A 64 0.20 -8.47 -17.86
C GLU A 64 0.44 -9.76 -18.65
N VAL A 65 0.81 -10.86 -17.97
CA VAL A 65 1.06 -12.15 -18.61
C VAL A 65 -0.26 -12.92 -18.74
N ASP A 66 -0.61 -13.29 -19.97
CA ASP A 66 -1.63 -14.32 -20.23
C ASP A 66 -1.06 -15.69 -19.81
N ALA A 67 -1.33 -16.05 -18.56
CA ALA A 67 -0.86 -17.29 -17.95
C ALA A 67 -1.34 -18.54 -18.70
N GLU A 68 -2.52 -18.49 -19.31
CA GLU A 68 -3.10 -19.63 -20.03
C GLU A 68 -2.39 -19.85 -21.37
N ALA A 69 -2.10 -18.78 -22.11
CA ALA A 69 -1.28 -18.85 -23.32
C ALA A 69 0.13 -19.37 -23.01
N ALA A 70 0.80 -18.79 -22.02
CA ALA A 70 2.16 -19.17 -21.64
C ALA A 70 2.26 -20.65 -21.21
N HIS A 71 1.24 -21.16 -20.51
CA HIS A 71 1.17 -22.56 -20.10
C HIS A 71 1.01 -23.50 -21.31
N ARG A 72 0.11 -23.19 -22.25
CA ARG A 72 -0.09 -23.97 -23.47
C ARG A 72 1.19 -24.06 -24.30
N ASP A 73 1.90 -22.95 -24.46
CA ASP A 73 3.18 -22.91 -25.19
C ASP A 73 4.29 -23.71 -24.49
N HIS A 74 4.30 -23.71 -23.16
CA HIS A 74 5.23 -24.56 -22.41
C HIS A 74 4.95 -26.05 -22.63
N LEU A 75 3.68 -26.48 -22.55
CA LEU A 75 3.30 -27.86 -22.80
C LEU A 75 3.64 -28.30 -24.24
N ALA A 76 3.35 -27.45 -25.23
CA ALA A 76 3.70 -27.72 -26.62
C ALA A 76 5.20 -27.94 -26.83
N ARG A 77 6.06 -27.18 -26.13
CA ARG A 77 7.52 -27.35 -26.16
C ARG A 77 7.99 -28.59 -25.40
N LYS A 78 7.38 -28.91 -24.26
CA LYS A 78 7.77 -30.05 -23.41
C LYS A 78 7.45 -31.40 -24.05
N HIS A 79 6.35 -31.48 -24.81
CA HIS A 79 5.87 -32.71 -25.44
C HIS A 79 6.32 -32.86 -26.89
N ARG A 80 7.31 -32.08 -27.32
CA ARG A 80 7.96 -32.17 -28.63
C ARG A 80 9.31 -32.86 -28.50
#